data_AF-A0A7S2Q7B5-F1
#
_entry.id   AF-A0A7S2Q7B5-F1
#
_cell.length_a   1.000
_cell.length_b   1.000
_cell.length_c   1.000
_cell.angle_alpha   90.00
_cell.angle_beta   90.00
_cell.angle_gamma   90.00
#
_symmetry.space_group_name_H-M   'P 1'
#
loop_
_entity.id
_entity.type
_entity.pdbx_description
1 polymer ?
#
loop_
_entity_poly.entity_id
_entity_poly.type
_entity_poly.pdbx_seq_one_letter_code
_entity_poly.pdbx_strand_id
1 'polypeptide(L)'
;ESLDYLLWEGDRRDTVTGRVYETCTCHTPKHFNDSPDECELNKFDDLMALLSEQVQDLQQLVAADDQFTLFSRAWCVAELVQAHASGIRQRLQLHSAAAFDINAQDLSLYVKLAQLSVAECQASRP
;
A
#
# COMPACT_ATOMS: atom_id res chain seq x y z
N GLU A 1 -23.99 7.90 15.91
CA GLU A 1 -22.72 7.18 16.16
C GLU A 1 -21.57 8.09 15.75
N SER A 2 -20.38 7.96 16.36
CA SER A 2 -19.22 8.78 15.99
C SER A 2 -18.60 8.32 14.68
N LEU A 3 -17.93 9.23 13.97
CA LEU A 3 -17.18 8.91 12.75
C LEU A 3 -16.13 7.81 12.99
N ASP A 4 -15.44 7.88 14.14
CA ASP A 4 -14.43 6.89 14.53
C ASP A 4 -15.00 5.48 14.65
N TYR A 5 -16.23 5.35 15.16
CA TYR A 5 -16.89 4.05 15.27
C TYR A 5 -17.20 3.46 13.90
N LEU A 6 -17.67 4.29 12.96
CA LEU A 6 -17.97 3.86 11.59
C LEU A 6 -16.72 3.43 10.84
N LEU A 7 -15.60 4.14 11.00
CA LEU A 7 -14.31 3.77 10.42
C LEU A 7 -13.82 2.42 10.98
N TRP A 8 -13.83 2.28 12.31
CA TRP A 8 -13.41 1.05 12.97
C TRP A 8 -14.28 -0.16 12.59
N GLU A 9 -15.59 0.02 12.43
CA GLU A 9 -16.50 -1.05 12.00
C GLU A 9 -16.31 -1.41 10.52
N GLY A 10 -15.89 -0.45 9.69
CA GLY A 10 -15.47 -0.69 8.31
C GLY A 10 -14.18 -1.51 8.21
N ASP A 11 -13.14 -1.12 8.96
CA ASP A 11 -11.79 -1.72 8.88
C ASP A 11 -11.74 -3.20 9.25
N ARG A 12 -12.69 -3.67 10.05
CA ARG A 12 -12.79 -5.08 10.48
C ARG A 12 -13.55 -5.97 9.51
N ARG A 13 -14.05 -5.44 8.39
CA ARG A 13 -14.82 -6.20 7.40
C ARG A 13 -14.04 -6.37 6.12
N ASP A 14 -14.12 -7.57 5.58
CA ASP A 14 -13.66 -7.87 4.23
C ASP A 14 -14.50 -7.08 3.23
N THR A 15 -13.85 -6.27 2.40
CA THR A 15 -14.51 -5.30 1.50
C THR A 15 -15.27 -5.97 0.36
N VAL A 16 -15.01 -7.25 0.08
CA VAL A 16 -15.65 -8.01 -1.00
C VAL A 16 -16.87 -8.76 -0.48
N THR A 17 -16.76 -9.37 0.70
CA THR A 17 -17.76 -10.28 1.28
C THR A 17 -18.60 -9.63 2.38
N GLY A 18 -18.16 -8.50 2.93
CA GLY A 18 -18.79 -7.79 4.06
C GLY A 18 -18.68 -8.52 5.40
N ARG A 19 -17.99 -9.67 5.44
CA ARG A 19 -17.82 -10.48 6.64
C ARG A 19 -16.74 -9.90 7.53
N VAL A 20 -16.92 -10.01 8.85
CA VAL A 20 -15.90 -9.63 9.81
C VAL A 20 -14.70 -10.57 9.67
N TYR A 21 -13.48 -10.05 9.64
CA TYR A 21 -12.28 -10.86 9.61
C TYR A 21 -12.23 -11.77 10.84
N GLU A 22 -12.07 -13.07 10.61
CA GLU A 22 -11.92 -14.03 11.70
C GLU A 22 -10.60 -13.80 12.43
N THR A 23 -10.64 -13.83 13.76
CA THR A 23 -9.42 -13.74 14.57
C THR A 23 -8.64 -15.07 14.47
N CYS A 24 -7.34 -15.01 14.17
CA CYS A 24 -6.49 -16.21 14.20
C CYS A 24 -6.55 -16.88 15.58
N THR A 25 -6.86 -18.19 15.60
CA THR A 25 -6.87 -19.02 16.82
C THR A 25 -5.53 -19.73 17.06
N CYS A 26 -4.50 -19.38 16.30
CA CYS A 26 -3.17 -19.99 16.35
C CYS A 26 -2.44 -19.77 17.68
N HIS A 27 -2.91 -18.85 18.53
CA HIS A 27 -2.28 -18.43 19.81
C HIS A 27 -0.82 -17.95 19.70
N THR A 28 -0.23 -17.94 18.51
CA THR A 28 1.09 -17.39 18.27
C THR A 28 1.13 -15.92 18.67
N PRO A 29 2.10 -15.50 19.51
CA PRO A 29 2.25 -14.11 19.87
C PRO A 29 2.45 -13.26 18.62
N LYS A 30 1.77 -12.10 18.57
CA LYS A 30 1.98 -11.11 17.52
C LYS A 30 3.11 -10.19 17.95
N HIS A 31 4.22 -10.24 17.23
CA HIS A 31 5.31 -9.30 17.37
C HIS A 31 4.98 -8.05 16.55
N PHE A 32 5.02 -6.88 17.19
CA PHE A 32 4.79 -5.59 16.54
C PHE A 32 6.09 -4.77 16.57
N ASN A 33 5.99 -3.47 16.27
CA ASN A 33 7.14 -2.57 16.17
C ASN A 33 7.95 -2.41 17.48
N ASP A 34 7.41 -2.85 18.60
CA ASP A 34 8.08 -2.94 19.89
C ASP A 34 9.05 -4.12 20.00
N SER A 35 8.96 -5.09 19.09
CA SER A 35 9.82 -6.27 18.98
C SER A 35 10.46 -6.33 17.59
N PRO A 36 11.34 -5.36 17.23
CA PRO A 36 11.78 -5.15 15.84
C PRO A 36 12.51 -6.34 15.22
N ASP A 37 13.26 -7.10 16.02
CA ASP A 37 13.99 -8.27 15.55
C ASP A 37 13.03 -9.41 15.15
N GLU A 38 11.90 -9.53 15.84
CA GLU A 38 10.89 -10.60 15.67
C GLU A 38 9.71 -10.16 14.79
N CYS A 39 9.57 -8.85 14.53
CA CYS A 39 8.53 -8.30 13.68
C CYS A 39 8.97 -8.41 12.21
N GLU A 40 8.17 -9.07 11.38
CA GLU A 40 8.47 -9.17 9.93
C GLU A 40 7.85 -8.01 9.12
N LEU A 41 6.99 -7.19 9.75
CA LEU A 41 6.26 -6.12 9.07
C LEU A 41 7.13 -4.92 8.68
N ASN A 42 8.35 -4.81 9.20
CA ASN A 42 9.32 -3.75 8.88
C ASN A 42 10.43 -4.22 7.93
N LYS A 43 10.42 -5.50 7.49
CA LYS A 43 11.51 -6.11 6.71
C LYS A 43 11.25 -6.17 5.19
N PHE A 44 10.30 -5.37 4.70
CA PHE A 44 9.90 -5.41 3.29
C PHE A 44 11.05 -5.02 2.35
N ASP A 45 11.85 -4.02 2.69
CA ASP A 45 12.94 -3.56 1.83
C ASP A 45 14.02 -4.65 1.66
N ASP A 46 14.37 -5.32 2.75
CA ASP A 46 15.33 -6.44 2.78
C ASP A 46 14.79 -7.64 2.01
N LEU A 47 13.50 -7.96 2.19
CA LEU A 47 12.84 -9.03 1.45
C LEU A 47 12.86 -8.76 -0.06
N MET A 48 12.56 -7.53 -0.48
CA MET A 48 12.57 -7.16 -1.88
C MET A 48 13.98 -7.23 -2.49
N ALA A 49 15.00 -6.77 -1.76
CA ALA A 49 16.39 -6.91 -2.19
C ALA A 49 16.78 -8.38 -2.38
N LEU A 50 16.48 -9.22 -1.39
CA LEU A 50 16.75 -10.65 -1.43
C LEU A 50 16.04 -11.34 -2.61
N LEU A 51 14.76 -11.04 -2.82
CA LEU A 51 13.97 -11.64 -3.89
C LEU A 51 14.46 -11.19 -5.27
N SER A 52 14.94 -9.95 -5.41
CA SER A 52 15.49 -9.46 -6.69
C SER A 52 16.71 -10.26 -7.16
N GLU A 53 17.49 -10.80 -6.23
CA GLU A 53 18.66 -11.62 -6.52
C GLU A 53 18.29 -13.09 -6.77
N GLN A 54 17.27 -13.60 -6.05
CA GLN A 54 16.94 -15.02 -6.06
C GLN A 54 15.90 -15.40 -7.12
N VAL A 55 15.00 -14.49 -7.47
CA VAL A 55 13.88 -14.76 -8.37
C VAL A 55 14.14 -14.09 -9.70
N GLN A 56 14.44 -14.92 -10.71
CA GLN A 56 14.59 -14.43 -12.08
C GLN A 56 13.28 -13.80 -12.57
N ASP A 57 13.40 -12.67 -13.27
CA ASP A 57 12.27 -11.94 -13.87
C ASP A 57 11.21 -11.49 -12.85
N LEU A 58 11.60 -11.22 -11.61
CA LEU A 58 10.72 -10.63 -10.60
C LEU A 58 10.15 -9.28 -11.10
N GLN A 59 8.85 -9.09 -10.91
CA GLN A 59 8.14 -7.87 -11.29
C GLN A 59 7.25 -7.40 -10.13
N GLN A 60 7.12 -6.08 -9.99
CA GLN A 60 6.20 -5.45 -9.04
C GLN A 60 4.97 -4.93 -9.80
N LEU A 61 3.79 -5.37 -9.38
CA LEU A 61 2.50 -4.83 -9.85
C LEU A 61 1.98 -3.83 -8.83
N VAL A 62 1.88 -2.57 -9.23
CA VAL A 62 1.33 -1.48 -8.41
C VAL A 62 -0.13 -1.33 -8.80
N ALA A 63 -1.05 -1.83 -7.99
CA ALA A 63 -2.48 -1.65 -8.21
C ALA A 63 -2.95 -0.38 -7.50
N ALA A 64 -3.22 0.67 -8.26
CA ALA A 64 -3.68 1.95 -7.71
C ALA A 64 -5.21 2.07 -7.77
N ASP A 65 -5.79 2.57 -6.69
CA ASP A 65 -7.19 2.99 -6.64
C ASP A 65 -7.43 4.23 -7.53
N ASP A 66 -8.70 4.52 -7.81
CA ASP A 66 -9.14 5.66 -8.63
C ASP A 66 -8.76 7.02 -8.04
N GLN A 67 -8.55 7.09 -6.73
CA GLN A 67 -8.13 8.28 -6.01
C GLN A 67 -6.61 8.35 -5.80
N PHE A 68 -5.85 7.35 -6.27
CA PHE A 68 -4.41 7.25 -6.07
C PHE A 68 -3.96 7.38 -4.61
N THR A 69 -4.79 6.92 -3.66
CA THR A 69 -4.47 7.00 -2.22
C THR A 69 -3.24 6.18 -1.85
N LEU A 70 -2.93 5.13 -2.62
CA LEU A 70 -1.70 4.34 -2.48
C LEU A 70 -0.44 5.21 -2.35
N PHE A 71 -0.32 6.29 -3.16
CA PHE A 71 0.87 7.14 -3.16
C PHE A 71 0.94 8.12 -1.98
N SER A 72 -0.13 8.25 -1.19
CA SER A 72 -0.09 8.97 0.08
C SER A 72 0.37 8.12 1.27
N ARG A 73 0.70 6.83 1.05
CA ARG A 73 1.18 5.93 2.11
C ARG A 73 2.70 5.84 2.02
N ALA A 74 3.40 6.30 3.06
CA ALA A 74 4.86 6.42 3.04
C ALA A 74 5.56 5.08 2.76
N TRP A 75 5.04 4.00 3.34
CA TRP A 75 5.54 2.64 3.15
C TRP A 75 5.40 2.16 1.70
N CYS A 76 4.26 2.43 1.05
CA CYS A 76 4.07 2.08 -0.35
C CYS A 76 5.07 2.83 -1.23
N VAL A 77 5.37 4.09 -0.95
CA VAL A 77 6.37 4.85 -1.70
C VAL A 77 7.79 4.30 -1.46
N ALA A 78 8.13 3.93 -0.24
CA ALA A 78 9.42 3.29 0.07
C ALA A 78 9.60 1.98 -0.72
N GLU A 79 8.58 1.13 -0.78
CA GLU A 79 8.59 -0.11 -1.56
C GLU A 79 8.76 0.13 -3.06
N LEU A 80 8.18 1.21 -3.60
CA LEU A 80 8.38 1.60 -5.00
C LEU A 80 9.82 2.04 -5.27
N VAL A 81 10.41 2.82 -4.34
CA VAL A 81 11.80 3.25 -4.43
C VAL A 81 12.74 2.04 -4.35
N GLN A 82 12.48 1.11 -3.44
CA GLN A 82 13.29 -0.09 -3.28
C GLN A 82 13.24 -0.99 -4.52
N ALA A 83 12.05 -1.25 -5.07
CA ALA A 83 11.94 -2.00 -6.33
C ALA A 83 12.74 -1.36 -7.46
N HIS A 84 12.68 -0.03 -7.59
CA HIS A 84 13.44 0.70 -8.59
C HIS A 84 14.96 0.54 -8.36
N ALA A 85 15.42 0.70 -7.12
CA ALA A 85 16.83 0.54 -6.75
C ALA A 85 17.35 -0.89 -7.01
N SER A 86 16.52 -1.91 -6.77
CA SER A 86 16.84 -3.32 -7.02
C SER A 86 16.64 -3.76 -8.47
N GLY A 87 16.29 -2.86 -9.40
CA GLY A 87 16.06 -3.20 -10.80
C GLY A 87 14.83 -4.07 -11.06
N ILE A 88 13.92 -4.18 -10.09
CA ILE A 88 12.65 -4.91 -10.24
C ILE A 88 11.76 -4.12 -11.20
N ARG A 89 11.27 -4.78 -12.24
CA ARG A 89 10.40 -4.12 -13.23
C ARG A 89 9.03 -3.80 -12.60
N GLN A 90 8.65 -2.52 -12.63
CA GLN A 90 7.38 -2.05 -12.11
C GLN A 90 6.32 -1.93 -13.21
N ARG A 91 5.07 -2.30 -12.90
CA ARG A 91 3.89 -2.10 -13.76
C ARG A 91 2.77 -1.48 -12.94
N LEU A 92 2.25 -0.34 -13.38
CA LEU A 92 1.09 0.29 -12.78
C LEU A 92 -0.19 -0.26 -13.42
N GLN A 93 -1.09 -0.79 -12.59
CA GLN A 93 -2.43 -1.21 -12.98
C GLN A 93 -3.44 -0.25 -12.35
N LEU A 94 -4.29 0.31 -13.19
CA LEU A 94 -5.33 1.24 -12.78
C LEU A 94 -6.68 0.54 -12.77
N HIS A 95 -7.57 0.98 -11.88
CA HIS A 95 -8.95 0.50 -11.86
C HIS A 95 -9.68 0.74 -13.20
N SER A 96 -9.44 1.89 -13.85
CA SER A 96 -10.01 2.20 -15.17
C SER A 96 -9.11 3.16 -15.94
N ALA A 97 -9.06 3.00 -17.28
CA ALA A 97 -8.38 3.94 -18.17
C ALA A 97 -8.99 5.35 -18.15
N ALA A 98 -10.25 5.47 -17.71
CA ALA A 98 -10.92 6.76 -17.53
C ALA A 98 -10.27 7.63 -16.43
N ALA A 99 -9.50 7.04 -15.51
CA ALA A 99 -8.78 7.78 -14.46
C ALA A 99 -7.70 8.73 -15.00
N PHE A 100 -7.28 8.57 -16.26
CA PHE A 100 -6.34 9.46 -16.96
C PHE A 100 -6.93 10.08 -18.24
N ASP A 101 -8.26 10.10 -18.39
CA ASP A 101 -8.85 10.82 -19.52
C ASP A 101 -8.61 12.32 -19.33
N ILE A 102 -7.65 12.87 -20.08
CA ILE A 102 -7.30 14.30 -20.09
C ILE A 102 -8.50 15.18 -20.52
N ASN A 103 -9.51 14.59 -21.17
CA ASN A 103 -10.76 15.27 -21.53
C ASN A 103 -11.82 15.20 -20.42
N ALA A 104 -11.64 14.34 -19.41
CA ALA A 104 -12.42 14.43 -18.19
C ALA A 104 -12.03 15.74 -17.52
N GLN A 105 -13.02 16.56 -17.15
CA GLN A 105 -12.84 17.90 -16.57
C GLN A 105 -12.17 17.88 -15.17
N ASP A 106 -11.60 16.75 -14.76
CA ASP A 106 -11.02 16.54 -13.45
C ASP A 106 -9.48 16.48 -13.53
N LEU A 107 -8.87 17.66 -13.57
CA LEU A 107 -7.42 17.84 -13.46
C LEU A 107 -6.90 17.63 -12.04
N SER A 108 -7.77 17.41 -11.06
CA SER A 108 -7.36 17.33 -9.64
C SER A 108 -6.43 16.16 -9.38
N LEU A 109 -6.64 15.02 -10.06
CA LEU A 109 -5.78 13.85 -9.96
C LEU A 109 -4.37 14.13 -10.51
N TYR A 110 -4.27 14.83 -11.64
CA TYR A 110 -2.98 15.17 -12.23
C TYR A 110 -2.19 16.13 -11.34
N VAL A 111 -2.88 17.14 -10.78
CA VAL A 111 -2.29 18.08 -9.81
C VAL A 111 -1.85 17.34 -8.55
N LYS A 112 -2.68 16.44 -8.02
CA LYS A 112 -2.36 15.61 -6.86
C LYS A 112 -1.09 14.79 -7.08
N LEU A 113 -0.97 14.10 -8.22
CA LEU A 113 0.21 13.32 -8.56
C LEU A 113 1.46 14.20 -8.74
N ALA A 114 1.32 15.38 -9.37
CA ALA A 114 2.42 16.32 -9.58
C ALA A 114 2.90 16.97 -8.26
N GLN A 115 2.03 17.05 -7.26
CA GLN A 115 2.32 17.62 -5.95
C GLN A 115 2.65 16.56 -4.88
N LEU A 116 2.70 15.28 -5.25
CA LEU A 116 3.02 14.21 -4.31
C LEU A 116 4.35 14.49 -3.60
N SER A 117 4.28 14.54 -2.27
CA SER A 117 5.42 14.73 -1.39
C SER A 117 5.45 13.62 -0.34
N VAL A 118 6.61 12.99 -0.17
CA VAL A 118 6.81 11.99 0.88
C VAL A 118 6.60 12.58 2.28
N ALA A 119 6.88 13.88 2.46
CA ALA A 119 6.66 14.58 3.73
C ALA A 119 5.18 14.70 4.12
N GLU A 120 4.27 14.56 3.15
CA GLU A 120 2.81 14.62 3.35
C GLU A 120 2.18 13.23 3.41
N CYS A 121 2.99 12.17 3.32
CA CYS A 121 2.51 10.80 3.40
C CYS A 121 2.09 10.41 4.82
N GLN A 122 1.04 9.61 4.92
CA GLN A 122 0.52 9.08 6.17
C GLN A 122 1.16 7.71 6.46
N ALA A 123 1.38 7.43 7.74
CA ALA A 123 1.63 6.08 8.20
C ALA A 123 0.32 5.28 8.17
N SER A 124 0.39 3.97 7.91
CA SER A 124 -0.81 3.10 7.87
C SER A 124 -1.49 2.95 9.24
N ARG A 125 -0.89 3.51 10.29
CA ARG A 125 -1.46 3.72 11.61
C ARG A 125 -1.09 5.15 12.04
N PRO A 126 -2.07 6.03 12.32
CA PRO A 126 -1.78 7.32 12.95
C PRO A 126 -1.20 7.15 14.36
#